data_AF-A0A817LCY5-F1
#
_entry.id   AF-A0A817LCY5-F1
#
_cell.length_a   1.000
_cell.length_b   1.000
_cell.length_c   1.000
_cell.angle_alpha   90.00
_cell.angle_beta   90.00
_cell.angle_gamma   90.00
#
_symmetry.space_group_name_H-M   'P 1'
#
loop_
_entity.id
_entity.type
_entity.pdbx_description
1 polymer ?
#
loop_
_entity_poly.entity_id
_entity_poly.type
_entity_poly.pdbx_seq_one_letter_code
_entity_poly.pdbx_strand_id
1 'polypeptide(L)'
;FSKSSRQRRMDQRAVRNQANLQLIDKKLNELKFNEEIAFNNVDLTTFTCCLTLNNCQDMMIESQDDIMGVGLVVERQEHVVDAPTLISVKHVSVTILSRSACDDAIKMKLNIGDAAQLHGGFIASKTNAPTTSTNLNQRKIKNQPSEFTRGVAAEPINTFLPLYICDAHFERVQVMLEPILGYIFTLDISGYKSDQLLGLYSILGQMMNASPRNNSEREEIILYEFKRLCHGLLPQTLEYLGQENDILKKFMANPTGRSKAHIQNLMTLFGYIHALDIKTIDESLRYAIVEEIYRRHFSYIYHGTSDNIINEHLQSLLYDKDDDNNNNDTNNESNINDFSYVKTKNDKTNDGHFGQYARAVFKKNEKNPKIPTENIDIEFEIPERPISSMNNKIRSKMIELLSSFSIKPIQNVLDRLGIRMMDISNEQECLILRSMLVQCLRFYSNESINSAVLNKTFFNVQTDFERILIVAHEEFDANRENLAKNKIEQIRALEIARRTVLTNDIGVYLGRMMVYAPTRGGKIFDTILSLLLDRSQKQVPLLAEKISIIFTGRYKEHRDAEKEFDVLSNGIAWFPDRSIITRVKEALGEDQWDDLDRLMRGRTCGHVYRLSDIPNRHGYCNSHPNPLLVVRWSP
;
A
#
# COMPACT_ATOMS: atom_id res chain seq x y z
N PHE A 1 -0.41 -10.85 -13.98
CA PHE A 1 -0.30 -12.33 -14.12
C PHE A 1 -1.50 -12.84 -14.93
N SER A 2 -1.27 -13.48 -16.09
CA SER A 2 -2.35 -13.96 -16.96
C SER A 2 -2.74 -15.41 -16.65
N LYS A 3 -4.01 -15.77 -16.84
CA LYS A 3 -4.54 -17.14 -16.67
C LYS A 3 -3.72 -18.19 -17.44
N SER A 4 -3.27 -17.84 -18.66
CA SER A 4 -2.44 -18.69 -19.51
C SER A 4 -1.10 -19.11 -18.87
N SER A 5 -0.46 -18.23 -18.10
CA SER A 5 0.81 -18.54 -17.42
C SER A 5 0.62 -19.51 -16.25
N ARG A 6 -0.54 -19.44 -15.56
CA ARG A 6 -0.87 -20.42 -14.51
C ARG A 6 -1.18 -21.79 -15.09
N GLN A 7 -1.97 -21.85 -16.16
CA GLN A 7 -2.27 -23.12 -16.83
C GLN A 7 -0.99 -23.83 -17.28
N ARG A 8 -0.08 -23.12 -17.97
CA ARG A 8 1.21 -23.70 -18.39
C ARG A 8 2.03 -24.24 -17.22
N ARG A 9 2.04 -23.54 -16.07
CA ARG A 9 2.74 -24.02 -14.87
C ARG A 9 2.04 -25.23 -14.26
N MET A 10 0.72 -25.30 -14.31
CA MET A 10 -0.04 -26.50 -13.92
C MET A 10 0.27 -27.69 -14.80
N ASP A 11 0.23 -27.52 -16.13
CA ASP A 11 0.55 -28.58 -17.08
C ASP A 11 1.99 -29.12 -16.85
N GLN A 12 2.95 -28.23 -16.56
CA GLN A 12 4.31 -28.62 -16.20
C GLN A 12 4.40 -29.39 -14.89
N ARG A 13 3.60 -29.04 -13.87
CA ARG A 13 3.54 -29.79 -12.60
C ARG A 13 2.94 -31.18 -12.84
N ALA A 14 1.84 -31.25 -13.58
CA ALA A 14 1.17 -32.50 -13.90
C ALA A 14 2.13 -33.50 -14.55
N VAL A 15 2.89 -33.06 -15.57
CA VAL A 15 3.90 -33.89 -16.24
C VAL A 15 5.00 -34.36 -15.28
N ARG A 16 5.50 -33.47 -14.39
CA ARG A 16 6.56 -33.83 -13.43
C ARG A 16 6.06 -34.85 -12.39
N ASN A 17 4.83 -34.69 -11.92
CA ASN A 17 4.28 -35.51 -10.86
C ASN A 17 3.72 -36.84 -11.37
N GLN A 18 3.55 -37.03 -12.68
CA GLN A 18 3.06 -38.28 -13.26
C GLN A 18 3.91 -39.50 -12.87
N ALA A 19 5.24 -39.35 -12.85
CA ALA A 19 6.14 -40.43 -12.41
C ALA A 19 6.01 -40.71 -10.90
N ASN A 20 5.80 -39.67 -10.08
CA ASN A 20 5.57 -39.83 -8.64
C ASN A 20 4.27 -40.59 -8.35
N LEU A 21 3.20 -40.35 -9.12
CA LEU A 21 1.94 -41.10 -8.96
C LEU A 21 2.14 -42.61 -9.15
N GLN A 22 3.01 -43.04 -10.06
CA GLN A 22 3.35 -44.46 -10.24
C GLN A 22 4.20 -45.00 -9.08
N LEU A 23 5.05 -44.16 -8.48
CA LEU A 23 5.86 -44.55 -7.31
C LEU A 23 5.02 -44.66 -6.03
N ILE A 24 3.89 -43.95 -5.94
CA ILE A 24 2.96 -44.03 -4.81
C ILE A 24 2.45 -45.46 -4.64
N ASP A 25 1.97 -46.10 -5.70
CA ASP A 25 1.47 -47.49 -5.64
C ASP A 25 2.56 -48.45 -5.14
N LYS A 26 3.80 -48.27 -5.59
CA LYS A 26 4.94 -49.07 -5.12
C LYS A 26 5.18 -48.85 -3.62
N LYS A 27 5.21 -47.60 -3.15
CA LYS A 27 5.41 -47.27 -1.74
C LYS A 27 4.29 -47.83 -0.86
N LEU A 28 3.04 -47.74 -1.31
CA LEU A 28 1.89 -48.31 -0.58
C LEU A 28 2.00 -49.82 -0.42
N ASN A 29 2.43 -50.53 -1.46
CA ASN A 29 2.67 -51.98 -1.41
C ASN A 29 3.81 -52.39 -0.46
N GLU A 30 4.78 -51.49 -0.23
CA GLU A 30 5.92 -51.73 0.67
C GLU A 30 5.56 -51.51 2.15
N LEU A 31 4.52 -50.71 2.43
CA LEU A 31 4.04 -50.48 3.81
C LEU A 31 3.48 -51.76 4.40
N LYS A 32 3.98 -52.11 5.59
CA LYS A 32 3.50 -53.23 6.39
C LYS A 32 3.27 -52.74 7.80
N PHE A 33 2.13 -53.10 8.39
CA PHE A 33 1.85 -52.81 9.78
C PHE A 33 1.37 -54.08 10.49
N ASN A 34 1.56 -54.12 11.81
CA ASN A 34 1.02 -55.18 12.65
C ASN A 34 -0.37 -54.78 13.14
N GLU A 35 -1.40 -55.48 12.67
CA GLU A 35 -2.81 -55.24 12.99
C GLU A 35 -3.07 -55.26 14.50
N GLU A 36 -2.45 -56.19 15.24
CA GLU A 36 -2.67 -56.38 16.68
C GLU A 36 -2.07 -55.25 17.53
N ILE A 37 -1.14 -54.46 16.99
CA ILE A 37 -0.44 -53.41 17.75
C ILE A 37 -0.90 -52.02 17.30
N ALA A 38 -1.14 -51.84 16.00
CA ALA A 38 -1.39 -50.53 15.39
C ALA A 38 -2.67 -49.83 15.90
N PHE A 39 -3.66 -50.59 16.37
CA PHE A 39 -4.98 -50.07 16.75
C PHE A 39 -5.32 -50.19 18.24
N ASN A 40 -4.41 -50.70 19.09
CA ASN A 40 -4.71 -50.96 20.51
C ASN A 40 -5.18 -49.74 21.31
N ASN A 41 -4.76 -48.54 20.91
CA ASN A 41 -5.11 -47.28 21.58
C ASN A 41 -6.00 -46.37 20.72
N VAL A 42 -6.60 -46.91 19.65
CA VAL A 42 -7.45 -46.14 18.73
C VAL A 42 -8.91 -46.36 19.10
N ASP A 43 -9.66 -45.29 19.30
CA ASP A 43 -11.11 -45.38 19.41
C ASP A 43 -11.75 -45.58 18.03
N LEU A 44 -11.90 -46.85 17.65
CA LEU A 44 -12.48 -47.26 16.37
C LEU A 44 -13.94 -46.78 16.20
N THR A 45 -14.66 -46.51 17.29
CA THR A 45 -16.05 -46.01 17.21
C THR A 45 -16.11 -44.56 16.75
N THR A 46 -15.20 -43.72 17.25
CA THR A 46 -15.04 -42.33 16.80
C THR A 46 -14.55 -42.27 15.35
N PHE A 47 -13.60 -43.13 15.02
CA PHE A 47 -12.95 -43.22 13.72
C PHE A 47 -13.65 -44.24 12.81
N THR A 48 -14.90 -43.97 12.47
CA THR A 48 -15.71 -44.73 11.51
C THR A 48 -16.20 -43.84 10.38
N CYS A 49 -16.02 -44.28 9.14
CA CYS A 49 -16.50 -43.54 7.97
C CYS A 49 -18.04 -43.54 7.94
N CYS A 50 -18.66 -42.38 7.82
CA CYS A 50 -20.13 -42.31 7.83
C CYS A 50 -20.80 -42.87 6.57
N LEU A 51 -20.06 -43.04 5.47
CA LEU A 51 -20.60 -43.48 4.18
C LEU A 51 -20.44 -45.00 4.00
N THR A 52 -19.26 -45.54 4.30
CA THR A 52 -18.98 -46.98 4.17
C THR A 52 -19.29 -47.76 5.44
N LEU A 53 -19.36 -47.08 6.60
CA LEU A 53 -19.49 -47.67 7.93
C LEU A 53 -18.28 -48.50 8.38
N ASN A 54 -17.20 -48.52 7.59
CA ASN A 54 -15.95 -49.16 7.97
C ASN A 54 -15.21 -48.28 8.98
N ASN A 55 -14.66 -48.91 10.03
CA ASN A 55 -13.77 -48.23 10.96
C ASN A 55 -12.35 -48.11 10.38
N CYS A 56 -11.46 -47.42 11.09
CA CYS A 56 -10.06 -47.23 10.67
C CYS A 56 -9.34 -48.55 10.38
N GLN A 57 -9.55 -49.56 11.23
CA GLN A 57 -8.90 -50.85 11.12
C GLN A 57 -9.41 -51.62 9.90
N ASP A 58 -10.73 -51.74 9.74
CA ASP A 58 -11.35 -52.43 8.60
C ASP A 58 -10.86 -51.82 7.28
N MET A 59 -10.90 -50.49 7.17
CA MET A 59 -10.43 -49.74 6.00
C MET A 59 -8.94 -49.99 5.71
N MET A 60 -8.10 -49.99 6.75
CA MET A 60 -6.65 -50.19 6.59
C MET A 60 -6.28 -51.63 6.19
N ILE A 61 -7.09 -52.62 6.58
CA ILE A 61 -6.92 -54.03 6.23
C ILE A 61 -7.45 -54.32 4.82
N GLU A 62 -8.65 -53.83 4.50
CA GLU A 62 -9.34 -54.12 3.25
C GLU A 62 -8.76 -53.36 2.04
N SER A 63 -8.14 -52.21 2.27
CA SER A 63 -7.52 -51.41 1.22
C SER A 63 -6.08 -51.04 1.57
N GLN A 64 -5.22 -50.96 0.56
CA GLN A 64 -3.84 -50.50 0.68
C GLN A 64 -3.68 -48.98 0.56
N ASP A 65 -4.58 -48.30 -0.16
CA ASP A 65 -4.45 -46.88 -0.51
C ASP A 65 -5.53 -45.99 0.13
N ASP A 66 -6.47 -46.60 0.84
CA ASP A 66 -7.52 -45.87 1.55
C ASP A 66 -7.01 -45.35 2.89
N ILE A 67 -7.45 -44.14 3.21
CA ILE A 67 -7.10 -43.41 4.42
C ILE A 67 -8.32 -42.67 4.93
N MET A 68 -8.35 -42.45 6.23
CA MET A 68 -9.43 -41.72 6.87
C MET A 68 -9.07 -40.25 7.09
N GLY A 69 -10.10 -39.42 6.98
CA GLY A 69 -9.99 -37.98 7.12
C GLY A 69 -11.33 -37.35 7.46
N VAL A 70 -11.39 -36.04 7.28
CA VAL A 70 -12.55 -35.21 7.56
C VAL A 70 -12.95 -34.40 6.33
N GLY A 71 -14.24 -34.12 6.20
CA GLY A 71 -14.75 -33.19 5.20
C GLY A 71 -14.39 -31.73 5.50
N LEU A 72 -14.11 -30.95 4.48
CA LEU A 72 -14.01 -29.50 4.57
C LEU A 72 -14.87 -28.83 3.49
N VAL A 73 -15.27 -27.60 3.79
CA VAL A 73 -15.71 -26.64 2.78
C VAL A 73 -14.59 -25.62 2.61
N VAL A 74 -13.94 -25.63 1.46
CA VAL A 74 -12.91 -24.64 1.14
C VAL A 74 -13.32 -23.79 -0.05
N GLU A 75 -12.91 -22.53 -0.01
CA GLU A 75 -13.01 -21.56 -1.09
C GLU A 75 -11.59 -21.32 -1.65
N ARG A 76 -11.45 -21.48 -2.97
CA ARG A 76 -10.17 -21.33 -3.67
C ARG A 76 -10.22 -20.09 -4.54
N GLN A 77 -9.34 -19.13 -4.26
CA GLN A 77 -9.07 -18.05 -5.22
C GLN A 77 -8.07 -18.53 -6.27
N GLU A 78 -8.10 -17.98 -7.48
CA GLU A 78 -7.19 -18.41 -8.55
C GLU A 78 -5.69 -18.33 -8.18
N HIS A 79 -5.33 -17.46 -7.23
CA HIS A 79 -3.95 -17.32 -6.78
C HIS A 79 -3.52 -18.41 -5.78
N VAL A 80 -4.43 -19.22 -5.24
CA VAL A 80 -4.11 -20.32 -4.31
C VAL A 80 -3.16 -21.34 -4.95
N VAL A 81 -3.22 -21.50 -6.27
CA VAL A 81 -2.28 -22.32 -7.07
C VAL A 81 -0.81 -21.86 -6.93
N ASP A 82 -0.61 -20.56 -6.75
CA ASP A 82 0.69 -19.90 -6.58
C ASP A 82 1.02 -19.65 -5.10
N ALA A 83 0.00 -19.63 -4.24
CA ALA A 83 0.04 -19.21 -2.85
C ALA A 83 -0.93 -20.07 -1.99
N PRO A 84 -0.56 -21.33 -1.67
CA PRO A 84 -1.46 -22.28 -0.99
C PRO A 84 -1.98 -21.79 0.36
N THR A 85 -1.21 -20.95 1.06
CA THR A 85 -1.56 -20.36 2.36
C THR A 85 -2.78 -19.44 2.32
N LEU A 86 -3.20 -18.99 1.12
CA LEU A 86 -4.37 -18.14 0.91
C LEU A 86 -5.68 -18.94 0.70
N ILE A 87 -5.65 -20.27 0.86
CA ILE A 87 -6.88 -21.07 0.92
C ILE A 87 -7.78 -20.59 2.06
N SER A 88 -9.09 -20.51 1.80
CA SER A 88 -10.08 -20.13 2.82
C SER A 88 -10.93 -21.33 3.21
N VAL A 89 -10.88 -21.72 4.48
CA VAL A 89 -11.76 -22.73 5.06
C VAL A 89 -13.03 -22.04 5.52
N LYS A 90 -14.19 -22.44 4.97
CA LYS A 90 -15.50 -21.89 5.33
C LYS A 90 -16.17 -22.67 6.44
N HIS A 91 -15.99 -23.98 6.41
CA HIS A 91 -16.59 -24.89 7.36
C HIS A 91 -15.70 -26.10 7.53
N VAL A 92 -15.58 -26.56 8.78
CA VAL A 92 -14.91 -27.80 9.16
C VAL A 92 -16.01 -28.79 9.47
N SER A 93 -16.10 -29.88 8.72
CA SER A 93 -17.09 -30.92 9.01
C SER A 93 -16.67 -31.70 10.26
N VAL A 94 -17.64 -32.25 10.99
CA VAL A 94 -17.37 -33.27 12.03
C VAL A 94 -17.46 -34.69 11.47
N THR A 95 -17.73 -34.80 10.17
CA THR A 95 -17.96 -36.05 9.48
C THR A 95 -16.64 -36.69 9.07
N ILE A 96 -16.42 -37.89 9.59
CA ILE A 96 -15.29 -38.73 9.24
C ILE A 96 -15.60 -39.50 7.96
N LEU A 97 -14.68 -39.45 7.02
CA LEU A 97 -14.81 -40.05 5.69
C LEU A 97 -13.57 -40.89 5.38
N SER A 98 -13.74 -41.99 4.67
CA SER A 98 -12.63 -42.62 3.96
C SER A 98 -12.40 -41.89 2.62
N ARG A 99 -11.17 -41.96 2.11
CA ARG A 99 -10.82 -41.38 0.82
C ARG A 99 -11.60 -42.07 -0.31
N SER A 100 -11.69 -43.40 -0.28
CA SER A 100 -12.44 -44.18 -1.27
C SER A 100 -13.91 -43.71 -1.40
N ALA A 101 -14.57 -43.46 -0.26
CA ALA A 101 -15.94 -42.96 -0.23
C ALA A 101 -16.06 -41.55 -0.82
N CYS A 102 -15.04 -40.69 -0.60
CA CYS A 102 -14.99 -39.38 -1.22
C CYS A 102 -14.82 -39.49 -2.74
N ASP A 103 -13.93 -40.35 -3.22
CA ASP A 103 -13.69 -40.58 -4.65
C ASP A 103 -14.97 -41.09 -5.34
N ASP A 104 -15.71 -42.00 -4.70
CA ASP A 104 -16.98 -42.50 -5.24
C ASP A 104 -18.09 -41.44 -5.22
N ALA A 105 -18.18 -40.63 -4.16
CA ALA A 105 -19.08 -39.48 -4.13
C ALA A 105 -18.74 -38.47 -5.23
N ILE A 106 -17.45 -38.24 -5.49
CA ILE A 106 -16.99 -37.35 -6.56
C ILE A 106 -17.38 -37.91 -7.93
N LYS A 107 -17.09 -39.18 -8.21
CA LYS A 107 -17.49 -39.85 -9.46
C LYS A 107 -18.99 -39.77 -9.69
N MET A 108 -19.79 -40.07 -8.66
CA MET A 108 -21.24 -40.02 -8.74
C MET A 108 -21.73 -38.60 -9.08
N LYS A 109 -21.19 -37.57 -8.44
CA LYS A 109 -21.58 -36.19 -8.72
C LYS A 109 -21.15 -35.69 -10.09
N LEU A 110 -19.96 -36.07 -10.57
CA LEU A 110 -19.51 -35.76 -11.93
C LEU A 110 -20.40 -36.41 -13.00
N ASN A 111 -21.01 -37.55 -12.70
CA ASN A 111 -21.98 -38.19 -13.59
C ASN A 111 -23.34 -37.48 -13.61
N ILE A 112 -23.67 -36.67 -12.61
CA ILE A 112 -24.98 -36.01 -12.44
C ILE A 112 -24.93 -34.53 -12.83
N GLY A 113 -23.80 -33.84 -12.59
CA GLY A 113 -23.68 -32.39 -12.75
C GLY A 113 -22.31 -31.93 -13.23
N ASP A 114 -22.16 -30.61 -13.36
CA ASP A 114 -20.90 -29.97 -13.77
C ASP A 114 -19.86 -30.00 -12.64
N ALA A 115 -18.57 -30.15 -12.99
CA ALA A 115 -17.46 -30.18 -12.03
C ALA A 115 -17.42 -28.91 -11.15
N ALA A 116 -17.85 -27.76 -11.68
CA ALA A 116 -17.96 -26.53 -10.90
C ALA A 116 -18.92 -26.65 -9.70
N GLN A 117 -20.00 -27.43 -9.81
CA GLN A 117 -20.96 -27.66 -8.72
C GLN A 117 -20.41 -28.58 -7.63
N LEU A 118 -19.42 -29.42 -7.97
CA LEU A 118 -18.77 -30.36 -7.07
C LEU A 118 -17.76 -29.66 -6.15
N HIS A 119 -16.76 -28.99 -6.75
CA HIS A 119 -15.59 -28.48 -6.02
C HIS A 119 -15.59 -26.95 -5.84
N GLY A 120 -16.56 -26.23 -6.43
CA GLY A 120 -16.70 -24.77 -6.36
C GLY A 120 -15.82 -24.00 -7.32
N GLY A 121 -14.77 -24.64 -7.83
CA GLY A 121 -13.87 -24.08 -8.82
C GLY A 121 -12.97 -23.02 -8.22
N PHE A 122 -12.38 -22.18 -9.09
CA PHE A 122 -11.67 -20.99 -8.65
C PHE A 122 -12.55 -19.77 -8.76
N ILE A 123 -12.63 -19.00 -7.67
CA ILE A 123 -13.32 -17.71 -7.68
C ILE A 123 -12.36 -16.66 -8.20
N ALA A 124 -12.85 -15.88 -9.17
CA ALA A 124 -12.12 -14.73 -9.69
C ALA A 124 -11.83 -13.76 -8.54
N SER A 125 -10.56 -13.38 -8.37
CA SER A 125 -10.16 -12.44 -7.32
C SER A 125 -10.97 -11.15 -7.46
N LYS A 126 -11.62 -10.71 -6.37
CA LYS A 126 -12.42 -9.46 -6.26
C LYS A 126 -11.54 -8.21 -6.39
N THR A 127 -10.74 -8.12 -7.45
CA THR A 127 -10.14 -6.86 -7.88
C THR A 127 -11.18 -6.17 -8.75
N ASN A 128 -11.45 -4.89 -8.47
CA ASN A 128 -12.52 -4.04 -9.00
C ASN A 128 -12.49 -3.80 -10.53
N ALA A 129 -11.91 -4.69 -11.33
CA ALA A 129 -11.97 -4.61 -12.78
C ALA A 129 -13.32 -5.20 -13.26
N PRO A 130 -14.16 -4.42 -13.95
CA PRO A 130 -15.37 -4.95 -14.57
C PRO A 130 -14.94 -5.91 -15.69
N THR A 131 -14.97 -7.21 -15.44
CA THR A 131 -14.76 -8.20 -16.49
C THR A 131 -16.03 -8.31 -17.32
N THR A 132 -15.91 -7.94 -18.58
CA THR A 132 -16.91 -7.99 -19.67
C THR A 132 -17.30 -9.41 -20.09
N SER A 133 -17.06 -10.44 -19.28
CA SER A 133 -17.46 -11.81 -19.61
C SER A 133 -18.90 -12.09 -19.17
N THR A 134 -19.77 -12.09 -20.17
CA THR A 134 -21.21 -12.38 -20.20
C THR A 134 -21.60 -13.81 -19.80
N ASN A 135 -21.13 -14.33 -18.66
CA ASN A 135 -21.68 -15.57 -18.10
C ASN A 135 -22.81 -15.26 -17.09
N LEU A 136 -23.91 -14.70 -17.61
CA LEU A 136 -25.12 -14.39 -16.84
C LEU A 136 -25.79 -15.64 -16.22
N ASN A 137 -25.49 -16.84 -16.72
CA ASN A 137 -26.07 -18.09 -16.20
C ASN A 137 -25.40 -18.60 -14.91
N GLN A 138 -24.22 -18.10 -14.52
CA GLN A 138 -23.58 -18.48 -13.25
C GLN A 138 -24.07 -17.67 -12.04
N ARG A 139 -24.83 -16.59 -12.25
CA ARG A 139 -25.34 -15.77 -11.14
C ARG A 139 -26.61 -16.32 -10.46
N LYS A 140 -27.26 -17.35 -11.03
CA LYS A 140 -28.54 -17.87 -10.53
C LYS A 140 -28.46 -18.97 -9.46
N ILE A 141 -27.29 -19.56 -9.19
CA ILE A 141 -27.08 -20.51 -8.07
C ILE A 141 -26.16 -19.86 -7.02
N LYS A 142 -26.53 -18.66 -6.55
CA LYS A 142 -25.66 -17.90 -5.64
C LYS A 142 -25.66 -18.37 -4.18
N ASN A 143 -26.58 -19.28 -3.82
CA ASN A 143 -26.82 -19.63 -2.41
C ASN A 143 -26.55 -21.10 -2.06
N GLN A 144 -26.24 -21.97 -3.03
CA GLN A 144 -25.92 -23.35 -2.72
C GLN A 144 -24.40 -23.55 -2.77
N PRO A 145 -23.76 -23.91 -1.64
CA PRO A 145 -22.33 -24.21 -1.62
C PRO A 145 -22.06 -25.42 -2.53
N SER A 146 -20.94 -25.38 -3.25
CA SER A 146 -20.47 -26.54 -4.00
C SER A 146 -20.18 -27.69 -3.05
N GLU A 147 -20.58 -28.90 -3.41
CA GLU A 147 -20.41 -30.09 -2.57
C GLU A 147 -20.35 -31.36 -3.42
N PHE A 148 -19.44 -32.28 -3.09
CA PHE A 148 -19.47 -33.64 -3.62
C PHE A 148 -20.31 -34.57 -2.75
N THR A 149 -20.40 -34.29 -1.45
CA THR A 149 -21.26 -35.01 -0.52
C THR A 149 -21.72 -34.10 0.61
N ARG A 150 -22.64 -34.61 1.43
CA ARG A 150 -23.06 -33.96 2.67
C ARG A 150 -22.64 -34.81 3.85
N GLY A 151 -22.21 -34.15 4.91
CA GLY A 151 -21.88 -34.79 6.16
C GLY A 151 -23.10 -35.23 6.96
N VAL A 152 -22.86 -35.82 8.12
CA VAL A 152 -23.88 -36.35 9.03
C VAL A 152 -24.82 -35.26 9.54
N ALA A 153 -24.33 -34.02 9.68
CA ALA A 153 -25.15 -32.86 10.06
C ALA A 153 -25.72 -32.11 8.84
N ALA A 154 -25.76 -32.77 7.67
CA ALA A 154 -26.14 -32.22 6.37
C ALA A 154 -25.28 -31.02 5.91
N GLU A 155 -24.08 -30.87 6.48
CA GLU A 155 -23.11 -29.87 6.08
C GLU A 155 -22.52 -30.19 4.70
N PRO A 156 -22.33 -29.19 3.83
CA PRO A 156 -21.68 -29.40 2.54
C PRO A 156 -20.24 -29.85 2.74
N ILE A 157 -19.74 -30.72 1.87
CA ILE A 157 -18.34 -31.15 1.83
C ILE A 157 -17.85 -31.08 0.38
N ASN A 158 -16.80 -30.30 0.14
CA ASN A 158 -16.20 -30.15 -1.20
C ASN A 158 -14.72 -30.52 -1.25
N THR A 159 -14.14 -30.88 -0.10
CA THR A 159 -12.72 -31.19 0.04
C THR A 159 -12.54 -32.25 1.14
N PHE A 160 -11.55 -33.11 0.96
CA PHE A 160 -11.14 -34.13 1.93
C PHE A 160 -9.83 -33.71 2.58
N LEU A 161 -9.72 -33.83 3.91
CA LEU A 161 -8.53 -33.54 4.68
C LEU A 161 -8.13 -34.76 5.51
N PRO A 162 -6.93 -35.34 5.32
CA PRO A 162 -6.50 -36.51 6.08
C PRO A 162 -6.23 -36.15 7.55
N LEU A 163 -6.32 -37.13 8.43
CA LEU A 163 -6.00 -37.02 9.85
C LEU A 163 -4.79 -37.90 10.21
N TYR A 164 -4.21 -37.72 11.40
CA TYR A 164 -3.27 -38.67 11.97
C TYR A 164 -4.03 -39.49 13.01
N ILE A 165 -4.39 -40.75 12.73
CA ILE A 165 -5.12 -41.56 13.73
C ILE A 165 -4.14 -42.37 14.57
N CYS A 166 -3.28 -43.14 13.89
CA CYS A 166 -2.20 -43.92 14.47
C CYS A 166 -0.99 -43.91 13.53
N ASP A 167 0.15 -44.44 13.99
CA ASP A 167 1.41 -44.39 13.24
C ASP A 167 1.31 -45.12 11.90
N ALA A 168 0.68 -46.31 11.88
CA ALA A 168 0.44 -47.07 10.65
C ALA A 168 -0.45 -46.30 9.65
N HIS A 169 -1.49 -45.63 10.14
CA HIS A 169 -2.33 -44.77 9.30
C HIS A 169 -1.56 -43.56 8.79
N PHE A 170 -0.73 -42.94 9.62
CA PHE A 170 0.09 -41.78 9.25
C PHE A 170 1.11 -42.11 8.16
N GLU A 171 1.80 -43.24 8.23
CA GLU A 171 2.73 -43.67 7.18
C GLU A 171 2.03 -43.76 5.81
N ARG A 172 0.80 -44.31 5.79
CA ARG A 172 -0.02 -44.35 4.57
C ARG A 172 -0.44 -42.96 4.12
N VAL A 173 -0.86 -42.10 5.05
CA VAL A 173 -1.20 -40.70 4.76
C VAL A 173 -0.03 -39.96 4.13
N GLN A 174 1.20 -40.16 4.63
CA GLN A 174 2.40 -39.51 4.08
C GLN A 174 2.65 -39.88 2.62
N VAL A 175 2.42 -41.14 2.25
CA VAL A 175 2.53 -41.59 0.85
C VAL A 175 1.44 -40.96 -0.03
N MET A 176 0.22 -40.86 0.51
CA MET A 176 -0.95 -40.30 -0.19
C MET A 176 -1.03 -38.77 -0.18
N LEU A 177 -0.16 -38.08 0.55
CA LEU A 177 -0.32 -36.67 0.84
C LEU A 177 -0.20 -35.80 -0.41
N GLU A 178 0.80 -36.07 -1.27
CA GLU A 178 1.06 -35.27 -2.48
C GLU A 178 -0.19 -35.13 -3.37
N PRO A 179 -0.85 -36.23 -3.83
CA PRO A 179 -2.03 -36.09 -4.69
C PRO A 179 -3.21 -35.43 -4.00
N ILE A 180 -3.36 -35.64 -2.68
CA ILE A 180 -4.42 -35.00 -1.90
C ILE A 180 -4.19 -33.48 -1.85
N LEU A 181 -2.98 -33.02 -1.56
CA LEU A 181 -2.66 -31.59 -1.55
C LEU A 181 -2.80 -30.99 -2.96
N GLY A 182 -2.38 -31.71 -3.99
CA GLY A 182 -2.63 -31.35 -5.39
C GLY A 182 -4.13 -31.02 -5.60
N TYR A 183 -5.02 -31.93 -5.23
CA TYR A 183 -6.46 -31.73 -5.35
C TYR A 183 -6.98 -30.59 -4.45
N ILE A 184 -6.57 -30.55 -3.18
CA ILE A 184 -7.01 -29.52 -2.21
C ILE A 184 -6.72 -28.11 -2.74
N PHE A 185 -5.53 -27.84 -3.28
CA PHE A 185 -5.12 -26.49 -3.66
C PHE A 185 -5.34 -26.16 -5.14
N THR A 186 -5.33 -27.17 -6.01
CA THR A 186 -5.33 -26.97 -7.47
C THR A 186 -6.48 -27.62 -8.21
N LEU A 187 -7.30 -28.43 -7.53
CA LEU A 187 -8.35 -29.27 -8.11
C LEU A 187 -7.82 -30.36 -9.05
N ASP A 188 -6.52 -30.63 -9.02
CA ASP A 188 -5.83 -31.63 -9.83
C ASP A 188 -4.88 -32.44 -8.95
N ILE A 189 -5.07 -33.76 -8.89
CA ILE A 189 -4.23 -34.68 -8.11
C ILE A 189 -2.76 -34.66 -8.57
N SER A 190 -2.48 -34.28 -9.81
CA SER A 190 -1.14 -34.14 -10.34
C SER A 190 -0.56 -32.74 -10.12
N GLY A 191 -1.33 -31.83 -9.53
CA GLY A 191 -0.97 -30.43 -9.30
C GLY A 191 -0.10 -30.15 -8.07
N TYR A 192 0.44 -31.20 -7.43
CA TYR A 192 1.23 -31.06 -6.20
C TYR A 192 2.46 -30.16 -6.37
N LYS A 193 2.76 -29.40 -5.32
CA LYS A 193 4.00 -28.65 -5.15
C LYS A 193 4.32 -28.57 -3.66
N SER A 194 5.59 -28.68 -3.28
CA SER A 194 6.03 -28.73 -1.88
C SER A 194 5.60 -27.53 -1.02
N ASP A 195 5.37 -26.35 -1.61
CA ASP A 195 4.84 -25.18 -0.88
C ASP A 195 3.40 -25.35 -0.38
N GLN A 196 2.67 -26.34 -0.89
CA GLN A 196 1.33 -26.70 -0.43
C GLN A 196 1.32 -27.27 0.98
N LEU A 197 2.44 -27.81 1.47
CA LEU A 197 2.61 -28.17 2.88
C LEU A 197 2.34 -26.97 3.80
N LEU A 198 2.75 -25.76 3.39
CA LEU A 198 2.47 -24.53 4.14
C LEU A 198 0.97 -24.23 4.23
N GLY A 199 0.20 -24.65 3.23
CA GLY A 199 -1.25 -24.52 3.22
C GLY A 199 -1.92 -25.34 4.33
N LEU A 200 -1.36 -26.48 4.75
CA LEU A 200 -1.89 -27.28 5.86
C LEU A 200 -1.86 -26.52 7.18
N TYR A 201 -0.78 -25.81 7.48
CA TYR A 201 -0.70 -24.95 8.67
C TYR A 201 -1.71 -23.79 8.59
N SER A 202 -1.99 -23.26 7.39
CA SER A 202 -3.07 -22.27 7.20
C SER A 202 -4.46 -22.86 7.50
N ILE A 203 -4.71 -24.09 7.07
CA ILE A 203 -5.95 -24.82 7.36
C ILE A 203 -6.06 -25.04 8.86
N LEU A 204 -4.98 -25.48 9.53
CA LEU A 204 -4.95 -25.70 10.98
C LEU A 204 -5.28 -24.43 11.75
N GLY A 205 -4.63 -23.31 11.43
CA GLY A 205 -4.94 -22.02 12.06
C GLY A 205 -6.38 -21.56 11.84
N GLN A 206 -6.94 -21.82 10.65
CA GLN A 206 -8.36 -21.54 10.37
C GLN A 206 -9.31 -22.47 11.14
N MET A 207 -8.97 -23.75 11.30
CA MET A 207 -9.76 -24.69 12.12
C MET A 207 -9.77 -24.26 13.60
N MET A 208 -8.62 -23.89 14.15
CA MET A 208 -8.51 -23.34 15.51
C MET A 208 -9.39 -22.11 15.71
N ASN A 209 -9.48 -21.26 14.67
CA ASN A 209 -10.28 -20.07 14.72
C ASN A 209 -11.78 -20.33 14.53
N ALA A 210 -12.14 -21.31 13.70
CA ALA A 210 -13.52 -21.68 13.43
C ALA A 210 -14.18 -22.43 14.59
N SER A 211 -13.41 -23.21 15.36
CA SER A 211 -13.90 -23.98 16.50
C SER A 211 -13.53 -23.28 17.82
N PRO A 212 -14.49 -22.65 18.54
CA PRO A 212 -14.26 -22.18 19.89
C PRO A 212 -13.90 -23.35 20.81
N ARG A 213 -13.02 -23.10 21.79
CA ARG A 213 -12.56 -24.15 22.70
C ARG A 213 -13.74 -24.77 23.46
N ASN A 214 -13.78 -26.11 23.51
CA ASN A 214 -14.80 -26.90 24.21
C ASN A 214 -16.22 -26.80 23.63
N ASN A 215 -16.39 -26.34 22.38
CA ASN A 215 -17.72 -26.27 21.77
C ASN A 215 -18.26 -27.63 21.33
N SER A 216 -17.38 -28.50 20.83
CA SER A 216 -17.71 -29.86 20.38
C SER A 216 -16.51 -30.78 20.62
N GLU A 217 -16.72 -31.85 21.39
CA GLU A 217 -15.69 -32.86 21.66
C GLU A 217 -15.15 -33.46 20.35
N ARG A 218 -16.04 -33.70 19.37
CA ARG A 218 -15.65 -34.25 18.07
C ARG A 218 -14.79 -33.28 17.24
N GLU A 219 -15.09 -31.98 17.31
CA GLU A 219 -14.25 -30.96 16.66
C GLU A 219 -12.87 -30.89 17.31
N GLU A 220 -12.78 -30.98 18.64
CA GLU A 220 -11.49 -30.99 19.36
C GLU A 220 -10.67 -32.23 19.02
N ILE A 221 -11.29 -33.41 18.92
CA ILE A 221 -10.61 -34.64 18.47
C ILE A 221 -10.06 -34.46 17.05
N ILE A 222 -10.88 -33.96 16.11
CA ILE A 222 -10.46 -33.72 14.72
C ILE A 222 -9.32 -32.70 14.67
N LEU A 223 -9.42 -31.61 15.43
CA LEU A 223 -8.37 -30.59 15.52
C LEU A 223 -7.08 -31.18 16.10
N TYR A 224 -7.18 -32.02 17.12
CA TYR A 224 -6.04 -32.69 17.74
C TYR A 224 -5.34 -33.65 16.77
N GLU A 225 -6.08 -34.51 16.07
CA GLU A 225 -5.48 -35.42 15.10
C GLU A 225 -4.90 -34.69 13.89
N PHE A 226 -5.52 -33.59 13.46
CA PHE A 226 -4.96 -32.77 12.39
C PHE A 226 -3.71 -32.00 12.84
N LYS A 227 -3.66 -31.54 14.11
CA LYS A 227 -2.44 -30.98 14.71
C LYS A 227 -1.32 -32.02 14.71
N ARG A 228 -1.59 -33.27 15.11
CA ARG A 228 -0.61 -34.37 15.09
C ARG A 228 -0.09 -34.62 13.67
N LEU A 229 -0.97 -34.60 12.67
CA LEU A 229 -0.56 -34.67 11.26
C LEU A 229 0.42 -33.55 10.91
N CYS A 230 0.06 -32.29 11.21
CA CYS A 230 0.90 -31.13 10.90
C CYS A 230 2.24 -31.16 11.64
N HIS A 231 2.27 -31.69 12.87
CA HIS A 231 3.48 -31.92 13.65
C HIS A 231 4.38 -32.97 13.00
N GLY A 232 3.83 -34.13 12.62
CA GLY A 232 4.57 -35.19 11.93
C GLY A 232 5.14 -34.77 10.57
N LEU A 233 4.56 -33.74 9.94
CA LEU A 233 5.03 -33.16 8.67
C LEU A 233 6.03 -32.00 8.84
N LEU A 234 6.38 -31.61 10.08
CA LEU A 234 7.38 -30.57 10.32
C LEU A 234 8.74 -30.87 9.66
N PRO A 235 9.30 -32.11 9.73
CA PRO A 235 10.59 -32.40 9.09
C PRO A 235 10.57 -32.13 7.57
N GLN A 236 9.52 -32.56 6.87
CA GLN A 236 9.36 -32.32 5.43
C GLN A 236 9.17 -30.83 5.11
N THR A 237 8.43 -30.12 5.97
CA THR A 237 8.23 -28.68 5.85
C THR A 237 9.55 -27.91 6.04
N LEU A 238 10.35 -28.29 7.03
CA LEU A 238 11.65 -27.70 7.30
C LEU A 238 12.66 -28.00 6.19
N GLU A 239 12.63 -29.21 5.62
CA GLU A 239 13.42 -29.57 4.44
C GLU A 239 13.05 -28.69 3.24
N TYR A 240 11.75 -28.51 2.97
CA TYR A 240 11.26 -27.65 1.90
C TYR A 240 11.67 -26.18 2.10
N LEU A 241 11.50 -25.65 3.31
CA LEU A 241 11.87 -24.28 3.62
C LEU A 241 13.40 -24.11 3.52
N GLY A 242 14.16 -25.08 4.01
CA GLY A 242 15.60 -24.98 4.26
C GLY A 242 15.89 -24.48 5.69
N GLN A 243 17.06 -24.84 6.23
CA GLN A 243 17.41 -24.59 7.65
C GLN A 243 17.35 -23.10 8.07
N GLU A 244 17.67 -22.18 7.15
CA GLU A 244 17.66 -20.73 7.41
C GLU A 244 16.27 -20.08 7.23
N ASN A 245 15.28 -20.86 6.79
CA ASN A 245 14.00 -20.35 6.32
C ASN A 245 12.80 -20.79 7.15
N ASP A 246 13.03 -21.30 8.36
CA ASP A 246 11.98 -21.59 9.32
C ASP A 246 11.07 -20.35 9.51
N ILE A 247 9.76 -20.56 9.44
CA ILE A 247 8.76 -19.49 9.43
C ILE A 247 8.82 -18.67 10.72
N LEU A 248 8.90 -19.35 11.87
CA LEU A 248 8.90 -18.71 13.17
C LEU A 248 10.20 -17.95 13.41
N LYS A 249 11.35 -18.56 13.10
CA LYS A 249 12.66 -17.90 13.17
C LYS A 249 12.71 -16.66 12.29
N LYS A 250 12.22 -16.72 11.05
CA LYS A 250 12.14 -15.57 10.16
C LYS A 250 11.23 -14.48 10.69
N PHE A 251 10.06 -14.85 11.20
CA PHE A 251 9.10 -13.92 11.80
C PHE A 251 9.72 -13.16 12.98
N MET A 252 10.50 -13.85 13.81
CA MET A 252 11.17 -13.28 14.97
C MET A 252 12.44 -12.50 14.66
N ALA A 253 13.20 -12.93 13.65
CA ALA A 253 14.51 -12.35 13.33
C ALA A 253 14.42 -10.88 12.90
N ASN A 254 13.42 -10.52 12.09
CA ASN A 254 13.25 -9.15 11.61
C ASN A 254 11.82 -8.85 11.15
N PRO A 255 11.42 -7.57 11.12
CA PRO A 255 10.14 -7.13 10.58
C PRO A 255 9.92 -7.52 9.11
N THR A 256 10.98 -7.64 8.30
CA THR A 256 10.88 -8.09 6.90
C THR A 256 10.29 -9.49 6.78
N GLY A 257 10.65 -10.39 7.71
CA GLY A 257 10.13 -11.75 7.81
C GLY A 257 8.66 -11.82 8.20
N ARG A 258 8.08 -10.71 8.69
CA ARG A 258 6.64 -10.59 9.04
C ARG A 258 5.78 -10.14 7.87
N SER A 259 6.39 -9.54 6.84
CA SER A 259 5.67 -9.01 5.67
C SER A 259 4.85 -10.06 4.92
N LYS A 260 3.86 -9.60 4.15
CA LYS A 260 3.04 -10.45 3.27
C LYS A 260 3.86 -11.19 2.20
N ALA A 261 5.10 -10.79 1.94
CA ALA A 261 5.98 -11.50 1.02
C ALA A 261 6.45 -12.85 1.59
N HIS A 262 6.66 -12.92 2.90
CA HIS A 262 7.12 -14.13 3.60
C HIS A 262 5.96 -14.91 4.21
N ILE A 263 5.03 -14.22 4.88
CA ILE A 263 3.86 -14.83 5.52
C ILE A 263 2.62 -14.15 4.97
N GLN A 264 2.04 -14.69 3.91
CA GLN A 264 0.86 -14.10 3.27
C GLN A 264 -0.37 -14.11 4.19
N ASN A 265 -0.52 -15.13 5.02
CA ASN A 265 -1.64 -15.32 5.93
C ASN A 265 -1.15 -15.63 7.35
N LEU A 266 -1.59 -14.86 8.36
CA LEU A 266 -1.21 -15.09 9.76
C LEU A 266 -1.75 -16.41 10.31
N MET A 267 -2.84 -16.94 9.73
CA MET A 267 -3.34 -18.27 10.10
C MET A 267 -2.29 -19.37 9.85
N THR A 268 -1.43 -19.20 8.84
CA THR A 268 -0.31 -20.11 8.61
C THR A 268 0.68 -20.08 9.77
N LEU A 269 1.02 -18.89 10.28
CA LEU A 269 1.91 -18.75 11.43
C LEU A 269 1.27 -19.38 12.68
N PHE A 270 -0.02 -19.12 12.93
CA PHE A 270 -0.72 -19.67 14.10
C PHE A 270 -0.80 -21.20 14.07
N GLY A 271 -1.17 -21.79 12.94
CA GLY A 271 -1.16 -23.24 12.79
C GLY A 271 0.25 -23.82 12.90
N TYR A 272 1.27 -23.13 12.39
CA TYR A 272 2.66 -23.56 12.51
C TYR A 272 3.14 -23.55 13.98
N ILE A 273 2.86 -22.47 14.73
CA ILE A 273 3.13 -22.39 16.18
C ILE A 273 2.41 -23.52 16.93
N HIS A 274 1.14 -23.77 16.60
CA HIS A 274 0.37 -24.84 17.23
C HIS A 274 0.95 -26.23 16.94
N ALA A 275 1.37 -26.48 15.69
CA ALA A 275 2.01 -27.73 15.29
C ALA A 275 3.38 -27.92 15.97
N LEU A 276 4.12 -26.86 16.26
CA LEU A 276 5.37 -26.92 17.03
C LEU A 276 5.18 -27.26 18.52
N ASP A 277 3.94 -27.35 19.00
CA ASP A 277 3.58 -27.59 20.41
C ASP A 277 4.19 -26.56 21.38
N ILE A 278 4.29 -25.30 20.94
CA ILE A 278 4.73 -24.20 21.80
C ILE A 278 3.66 -23.93 22.86
N LYS A 279 3.92 -24.37 24.09
CA LYS A 279 2.99 -24.26 25.22
C LYS A 279 2.81 -22.83 25.73
N THR A 280 3.89 -22.04 25.67
CA THR A 280 3.94 -20.68 26.21
C THR A 280 4.57 -19.76 25.18
N ILE A 281 3.81 -18.76 24.75
CA ILE A 281 4.31 -17.71 23.87
C ILE A 281 5.00 -16.66 24.74
N ASP A 282 6.29 -16.45 24.49
CA ASP A 282 7.04 -15.40 25.17
C ASP A 282 6.57 -14.01 24.74
N GLU A 283 6.88 -13.01 25.56
CA GLU A 283 6.46 -11.62 25.34
C GLU A 283 6.98 -11.04 24.02
N SER A 284 8.15 -11.47 23.54
CA SER A 284 8.71 -10.98 22.28
C SER A 284 7.91 -11.47 21.09
N LEU A 285 7.60 -12.76 21.05
CA LEU A 285 6.74 -13.35 20.03
C LEU A 285 5.32 -12.77 20.11
N ARG A 286 4.79 -12.54 21.32
CA ARG A 286 3.49 -11.89 21.51
C ARG A 286 3.46 -10.50 20.88
N TYR A 287 4.41 -9.62 21.21
CA TYR A 287 4.44 -8.26 20.67
C TYR A 287 4.62 -8.25 19.14
N ALA A 288 5.47 -9.13 18.59
CA ALA A 288 5.65 -9.27 17.16
C ALA A 288 4.37 -9.68 16.43
N ILE A 289 3.61 -10.62 17.00
CA ILE A 289 2.30 -11.05 16.46
C ILE A 289 1.29 -9.91 16.53
N VAL A 290 1.16 -9.24 17.68
CA VAL A 290 0.17 -8.18 17.88
C VAL A 290 0.46 -6.97 16.98
N GLU A 291 1.73 -6.57 16.85
CA GLU A 291 2.14 -5.53 15.90
C GLU A 291 1.73 -5.88 14.47
N GLU A 292 2.02 -7.09 14.02
CA GLU A 292 1.71 -7.50 12.65
C GLU A 292 0.20 -7.61 12.39
N ILE A 293 -0.59 -7.98 13.41
CA ILE A 293 -2.06 -7.95 13.36
C ILE A 293 -2.55 -6.51 13.12
N TYR A 294 -2.11 -5.55 13.95
CA TYR A 294 -2.51 -4.14 13.79
C TYR A 294 -2.03 -3.55 12.48
N ARG A 295 -0.80 -3.86 12.06
CA ARG A 295 -0.25 -3.39 10.80
C ARG A 295 -1.06 -3.88 9.61
N ARG A 296 -1.43 -5.16 9.56
CA ARG A 296 -2.27 -5.70 8.47
C ARG A 296 -3.67 -5.08 8.45
N HIS A 297 -4.23 -4.79 9.62
CA HIS A 297 -5.49 -4.09 9.76
C HIS A 297 -5.42 -2.66 9.23
N PHE A 298 -4.40 -1.89 9.63
CA PHE A 298 -4.20 -0.53 9.12
C PHE A 298 -3.87 -0.49 7.64
N SER A 299 -3.08 -1.47 7.16
CA SER A 299 -2.84 -1.68 5.73
C SER A 299 -4.15 -1.87 4.96
N TYR A 300 -5.15 -2.51 5.55
CA TYR A 300 -6.46 -2.71 4.93
C TYR A 300 -7.33 -1.45 5.01
N ILE A 301 -7.41 -0.79 6.17
CA ILE A 301 -8.25 0.42 6.37
C ILE A 301 -7.73 1.61 5.57
N TYR A 302 -6.42 1.87 5.61
CA TYR A 302 -5.83 3.07 5.02
C TYR A 302 -5.34 2.85 3.59
N HIS A 303 -5.67 1.70 2.97
CA HIS A 303 -5.29 1.44 1.59
C HIS A 303 -5.93 2.46 0.64
N GLY A 304 -5.11 3.33 0.06
CA GLY A 304 -5.55 4.37 -0.87
C GLY A 304 -6.12 5.62 -0.19
N THR A 305 -6.01 5.72 1.13
CA THR A 305 -6.33 6.93 1.88
C THR A 305 -5.23 7.98 1.68
N SER A 306 -5.57 9.27 1.71
CA SER A 306 -4.57 10.34 1.60
C SER A 306 -3.63 10.37 2.80
N ASP A 307 -2.34 10.62 2.56
CA ASP A 307 -1.32 10.73 3.62
C ASP A 307 -1.67 11.79 4.68
N ASN A 308 -2.46 12.82 4.36
CA ASN A 308 -2.91 13.83 5.32
C ASN A 308 -3.70 13.23 6.50
N ILE A 309 -4.60 12.28 6.25
CA ILE A 309 -5.40 11.62 7.30
C ILE A 309 -4.49 10.81 8.22
N ILE A 310 -3.50 10.12 7.63
CA ILE A 310 -2.51 9.34 8.38
C ILE A 310 -1.64 10.27 9.22
N ASN A 311 -1.21 11.41 8.64
CA ASN A 311 -0.45 12.43 9.34
C ASN A 311 -1.22 13.06 10.50
N GLU A 312 -2.54 13.29 10.36
CA GLU A 312 -3.39 13.75 11.45
C GLU A 312 -3.44 12.74 12.60
N HIS A 313 -3.59 11.45 12.30
CA HIS A 313 -3.54 10.40 13.32
C HIS A 313 -2.19 10.34 14.02
N LEU A 314 -1.10 10.39 13.26
CA LEU A 314 0.26 10.40 13.80
C LEU A 314 0.51 11.62 14.69
N GLN A 315 0.09 12.82 14.26
CA GLN A 315 0.19 14.03 15.07
C GLN A 315 -0.60 13.91 16.36
N SER A 316 -1.84 13.41 16.34
CA SER A 316 -2.64 13.19 17.55
C SER A 316 -2.08 12.10 18.47
N LEU A 317 -1.24 11.20 17.95
CA LEU A 317 -0.51 10.23 18.77
C LEU A 317 0.81 10.79 19.31
N LEU A 318 1.40 11.81 18.70
CA LEU A 318 2.68 12.40 19.14
C LEU A 318 2.51 13.61 20.05
N TYR A 319 1.49 14.43 19.78
CA TYR A 319 1.30 15.74 20.40
C TYR A 319 -0.10 15.88 21.01
N ASP A 320 -0.18 16.58 22.13
CA ASP A 320 -1.43 17.05 22.71
C ASP A 320 -1.86 18.35 22.01
N LYS A 321 -3.03 18.36 21.38
CA LYS A 321 -3.55 19.53 20.68
C LYS A 321 -3.95 20.70 21.60
N ASP A 322 -4.01 20.51 22.92
CA ASP A 322 -4.57 21.52 23.83
C ASP A 322 -3.60 22.60 24.30
N ASP A 323 -2.28 22.49 24.04
CA ASP A 323 -1.39 23.62 24.34
C ASP A 323 -1.72 24.87 23.50
N ASP A 324 -2.47 24.70 22.39
CA ASP A 324 -2.94 25.81 21.55
C ASP A 324 -4.31 26.38 22.01
N ASN A 325 -5.02 25.75 22.95
CA ASN A 325 -6.37 26.17 23.41
C ASN A 325 -6.40 27.35 24.39
N ASN A 326 -5.26 27.88 24.82
CA ASN A 326 -5.23 29.18 25.51
C ASN A 326 -5.36 30.38 24.55
N ASN A 327 -5.45 30.14 23.23
CA ASN A 327 -5.89 31.12 22.25
C ASN A 327 -7.15 30.60 21.53
N ASN A 328 -8.29 31.26 21.76
CA ASN A 328 -9.64 30.91 21.29
C ASN A 328 -9.88 30.95 19.75
N ASP A 329 -8.91 30.57 18.91
CA ASP A 329 -9.04 30.57 17.43
C ASP A 329 -9.13 29.14 16.84
N THR A 330 -9.96 28.29 17.45
CA THR A 330 -10.02 26.82 17.22
C THR A 330 -10.69 26.34 15.92
N ASN A 331 -10.79 27.16 14.88
CA ASN A 331 -11.30 26.70 13.57
C ASN A 331 -10.34 26.92 12.39
N ASN A 332 -9.08 27.33 12.64
CA ASN A 332 -8.19 27.79 11.57
C ASN A 332 -6.88 27.01 11.36
N GLU A 333 -6.61 25.88 12.03
CA GLU A 333 -5.36 25.13 11.75
C GLU A 333 -5.31 24.49 10.34
N SER A 334 -6.46 24.26 9.68
CA SER A 334 -6.49 23.92 8.25
C SER A 334 -6.28 25.13 7.33
N ASN A 335 -6.32 26.34 7.90
CA ASN A 335 -5.97 27.59 7.26
C ASN A 335 -4.63 28.13 7.84
N ILE A 336 -3.53 27.53 7.40
CA ILE A 336 -2.19 28.17 7.34
C ILE A 336 -2.20 29.49 6.50
N ASN A 337 -3.37 29.99 6.14
CA ASN A 337 -3.60 31.29 5.52
C ASN A 337 -3.82 32.42 6.53
N ASP A 338 -4.11 32.11 7.80
CA ASP A 338 -4.30 33.11 8.86
C ASP A 338 -3.05 33.21 9.75
N PHE A 339 -1.99 33.84 9.21
CA PHE A 339 -0.86 34.29 10.05
C PHE A 339 -0.57 35.76 9.77
N SER A 340 -1.06 36.55 10.72
CA SER A 340 -1.21 38.00 10.80
C SER A 340 0.07 38.79 11.09
N TYR A 341 1.26 38.20 10.93
CA TYR A 341 2.52 38.87 11.29
C TYR A 341 3.66 38.67 10.29
N VAL A 342 3.40 38.76 8.98
CA VAL A 342 4.48 39.05 8.02
C VAL A 342 4.81 40.54 8.11
N LYS A 343 5.72 40.94 9.00
CA LYS A 343 6.25 42.31 9.04
C LYS A 343 7.25 42.51 7.91
N THR A 344 6.78 42.89 6.73
CA THR A 344 7.67 43.39 5.68
C THR A 344 8.17 44.79 6.08
N LYS A 345 9.43 44.94 6.49
CA LYS A 345 10.03 46.28 6.59
C LYS A 345 10.14 46.84 5.17
N ASN A 346 9.46 47.96 4.93
CA ASN A 346 9.34 48.54 3.61
C ASN A 346 10.42 49.60 3.43
N ASP A 347 11.54 49.23 2.79
CA ASP A 347 12.58 50.19 2.46
C ASP A 347 12.34 50.73 1.04
N LYS A 348 11.57 51.82 0.94
CA LYS A 348 11.29 52.53 -0.32
C LYS A 348 12.57 53.04 -1.01
N THR A 349 13.71 53.03 -0.33
CA THR A 349 14.99 53.51 -0.90
C THR A 349 15.53 52.58 -1.99
N ASN A 350 15.05 51.33 -2.09
CA ASN A 350 15.60 50.35 -3.03
C ASN A 350 15.04 50.41 -4.47
N ASP A 351 13.86 51.01 -4.69
CA ASP A 351 13.26 51.04 -6.03
C ASP A 351 14.16 51.79 -7.04
N GLY A 352 14.81 52.86 -6.61
CA GLY A 352 15.75 53.62 -7.44
C GLY A 352 16.90 52.77 -7.98
N HIS A 353 17.37 51.78 -7.21
CA HIS A 353 18.46 50.89 -7.63
C HIS A 353 18.02 49.91 -8.72
N PHE A 354 16.80 49.37 -8.67
CA PHE A 354 16.27 48.53 -9.75
C PHE A 354 16.08 49.33 -11.03
N GLY A 355 15.56 50.56 -10.94
CA GLY A 355 15.44 51.44 -12.11
C GLY A 355 16.80 51.88 -12.69
N GLN A 356 17.82 52.06 -11.85
CA GLN A 356 19.20 52.31 -12.30
C GLN A 356 19.79 51.07 -12.98
N TYR A 357 19.57 49.88 -12.41
CA TYR A 357 20.03 48.62 -12.98
C TYR A 357 19.45 48.37 -14.38
N ALA A 358 18.13 48.52 -14.56
CA ALA A 358 17.52 48.39 -15.89
C ALA A 358 18.15 49.34 -16.91
N ARG A 359 18.34 50.61 -16.54
CA ARG A 359 18.97 51.62 -17.40
C ARG A 359 20.44 51.31 -17.71
N ALA A 360 21.17 50.73 -16.76
CA ALA A 360 22.55 50.29 -16.94
C ALA A 360 22.63 49.11 -17.94
N VAL A 361 21.76 48.10 -17.79
CA VAL A 361 21.65 46.96 -18.73
C VAL A 361 21.34 47.45 -20.15
N PHE A 362 20.49 48.46 -20.30
CA PHE A 362 20.15 49.05 -21.61
C PHE A 362 21.28 49.87 -22.24
N LYS A 363 22.20 50.43 -21.44
CA LYS A 363 23.39 51.11 -21.95
C LYS A 363 24.45 50.06 -22.29
N LYS A 364 24.55 49.71 -23.58
CA LYS A 364 25.49 48.70 -24.17
C LYS A 364 26.98 48.78 -23.75
N ASN A 365 27.40 49.81 -23.01
CA ASN A 365 28.78 50.04 -22.60
C ASN A 365 29.13 49.52 -21.19
N GLU A 366 28.15 49.12 -20.36
CA GLU A 366 28.41 48.65 -19.00
C GLU A 366 28.49 47.12 -18.95
N LYS A 367 29.71 46.58 -18.97
CA LYS A 367 29.94 45.13 -19.14
C LYS A 367 29.44 44.27 -17.97
N ASN A 368 29.17 44.83 -16.80
CA ASN A 368 28.70 44.11 -15.59
C ASN A 368 27.93 45.07 -14.65
N PRO A 369 26.66 45.39 -14.92
CA PRO A 369 25.88 46.24 -14.03
C PRO A 369 25.72 45.56 -12.66
N LYS A 370 25.86 46.33 -11.58
CA LYS A 370 25.71 45.82 -10.21
C LYS A 370 24.28 45.38 -9.97
N ILE A 371 24.06 44.08 -9.76
CA ILE A 371 22.73 43.50 -9.53
C ILE A 371 22.20 44.00 -8.17
N PRO A 372 21.06 44.70 -8.13
CA PRO A 372 20.45 45.11 -6.87
C PRO A 372 19.87 43.88 -6.15
N THR A 373 20.01 43.88 -4.83
CA THR A 373 19.46 42.86 -3.94
C THR A 373 18.49 43.51 -2.97
N GLU A 374 17.28 42.98 -2.86
CA GLU A 374 16.36 43.35 -1.79
C GLU A 374 16.30 42.23 -0.73
N ASN A 375 16.50 42.59 0.53
CA ASN A 375 16.28 41.68 1.65
C ASN A 375 14.82 41.82 2.09
N ILE A 376 14.03 40.77 1.82
CA ILE A 376 12.70 40.60 2.41
C ILE A 376 12.87 39.65 3.59
N ASP A 377 13.03 40.27 4.75
CA ASP A 377 13.08 39.57 6.02
C ASP A 377 11.65 39.11 6.35
N ILE A 378 11.47 37.80 6.39
CA ILE A 378 10.23 37.15 6.81
C ILE A 378 10.57 36.44 8.11
N GLU A 379 10.14 37.02 9.22
CA GLU A 379 10.19 36.36 10.52
C GLU A 379 9.08 35.30 10.53
N PHE A 380 9.47 34.02 10.58
CA PHE A 380 8.54 32.91 10.73
C PHE A 380 9.08 32.01 11.83
N GLU A 381 8.38 32.00 12.96
CA GLU A 381 8.72 31.15 14.10
C GLU A 381 7.99 29.82 13.94
N ILE A 382 8.76 28.72 13.90
CA ILE A 382 8.19 27.37 13.95
C ILE A 382 8.12 27.02 15.43
N PRO A 383 6.92 26.89 16.03
CA PRO A 383 6.83 26.54 17.44
C PRO A 383 7.43 25.15 17.64
N GLU A 384 8.38 25.03 18.57
CA GLU A 384 8.86 23.74 19.05
C GLU A 384 7.67 22.98 19.65
N ARG A 385 7.44 21.74 19.20
CA ARG A 385 6.36 20.89 19.72
C ARG A 385 7.02 19.64 20.31
N PRO A 386 7.33 19.59 21.62
CA PRO A 386 7.92 18.39 22.21
C PRO A 386 6.94 17.22 22.15
N ILE A 387 7.47 16.00 22.15
CA ILE A 387 6.64 14.78 22.24
C ILE A 387 5.88 14.82 23.57
N SER A 388 4.55 14.78 23.50
CA SER A 388 3.72 14.78 24.71
C SER A 388 3.86 13.47 25.47
N SER A 389 3.90 13.55 26.80
CA SER A 389 3.80 12.39 27.67
C SER A 389 2.45 11.68 27.48
N MET A 390 2.35 10.42 27.92
CA MET A 390 1.09 9.68 27.82
C MET A 390 -0.01 10.40 28.63
N ASN A 391 -1.12 10.73 27.98
CA ASN A 391 -2.24 11.43 28.58
C ASN A 391 -3.60 10.91 28.08
N ASN A 392 -4.70 11.42 28.64
CA ASN A 392 -6.05 10.93 28.34
C ASN A 392 -6.48 11.14 26.88
N LYS A 393 -5.97 12.18 26.21
CA LYS A 393 -6.29 12.43 24.79
C LYS A 393 -5.59 11.44 23.89
N ILE A 394 -4.30 11.19 24.12
CA ILE A 394 -3.55 10.18 23.37
C ILE A 394 -4.20 8.81 23.57
N ARG A 395 -4.57 8.45 24.81
CA ARG A 395 -5.32 7.21 25.10
C ARG A 395 -6.65 7.16 24.36
N SER A 396 -7.42 8.24 24.38
CA SER A 396 -8.69 8.32 23.67
C SER A 396 -8.49 8.14 22.16
N LYS A 397 -7.43 8.71 21.59
CA LYS A 397 -7.09 8.53 20.18
C LYS A 397 -6.67 7.10 19.86
N MET A 398 -5.91 6.45 20.74
CA MET A 398 -5.57 5.04 20.60
C MET A 398 -6.83 4.17 20.62
N ILE A 399 -7.75 4.43 21.54
CA ILE A 399 -9.04 3.72 21.63
C ILE A 399 -9.87 3.96 20.36
N GLU A 400 -9.92 5.19 19.84
CA GLU A 400 -10.61 5.52 18.59
C GLU A 400 -10.04 4.70 17.42
N LEU A 401 -8.72 4.68 17.24
CA LEU A 401 -8.07 3.92 16.17
C LEU A 401 -8.35 2.42 16.30
N LEU A 402 -8.30 1.90 17.53
CA LEU A 402 -8.56 0.50 17.85
C LEU A 402 -10.04 0.13 17.81
N SER A 403 -10.96 1.08 17.88
CA SER A 403 -12.41 0.82 17.80
C SER A 403 -12.81 0.27 16.43
N SER A 404 -12.06 0.62 15.39
CA SER A 404 -12.22 0.08 14.03
C SER A 404 -11.74 -1.38 13.91
N PHE A 405 -10.94 -1.84 14.87
CA PHE A 405 -10.34 -3.16 14.87
C PHE A 405 -11.24 -4.16 15.58
N SER A 406 -11.64 -5.20 14.85
CA SER A 406 -12.36 -6.33 15.43
C SER A 406 -11.41 -7.51 15.59
N ILE A 407 -11.18 -7.93 16.84
CA ILE A 407 -10.43 -9.15 17.14
C ILE A 407 -11.28 -10.40 16.87
N LYS A 408 -12.62 -10.28 16.86
CA LYS A 408 -13.56 -11.41 16.69
C LYS A 408 -13.19 -12.40 15.57
N PRO A 409 -12.74 -11.97 14.38
CA PRO A 409 -12.36 -12.89 13.30
C PRO A 409 -11.12 -13.73 13.58
N ILE A 410 -10.34 -13.43 14.63
CA ILE A 410 -9.13 -14.18 15.01
C ILE A 410 -9.09 -14.54 16.52
N GLN A 411 -10.13 -14.19 17.29
CA GLN A 411 -10.13 -14.30 18.75
C GLN A 411 -9.87 -15.73 19.23
N ASN A 412 -10.57 -16.70 18.64
CA ASN A 412 -10.50 -18.10 19.06
C ASN A 412 -9.08 -18.68 18.89
N VAL A 413 -8.38 -18.32 17.81
CA VAL A 413 -7.00 -18.79 17.59
C VAL A 413 -6.02 -18.12 18.55
N LEU A 414 -6.22 -16.84 18.88
CA LEU A 414 -5.40 -16.14 19.89
C LEU A 414 -5.61 -16.76 21.27
N ASP A 415 -6.85 -17.03 21.68
CA ASP A 415 -7.19 -17.63 22.97
C ASP A 415 -6.59 -19.04 23.11
N ARG A 416 -6.66 -19.86 22.05
CA ARG A 416 -6.06 -21.20 22.04
C ARG A 416 -4.53 -21.17 22.18
N LEU A 417 -3.89 -20.15 21.61
CA LEU A 417 -2.44 -19.96 21.69
C LEU A 417 -2.01 -19.19 22.96
N GLY A 418 -2.95 -18.68 23.76
CA GLY A 418 -2.64 -17.85 24.92
C GLY A 418 -2.07 -16.48 24.55
N ILE A 419 -2.37 -15.97 23.35
CA ILE A 419 -1.91 -14.66 22.88
C ILE A 419 -2.89 -13.59 23.36
N ARG A 420 -2.48 -12.83 24.37
CA ARG A 420 -3.24 -11.67 24.85
C ARG A 420 -2.91 -10.41 24.04
N MET A 421 -3.95 -9.67 23.66
CA MET A 421 -3.80 -8.33 23.06
C MET A 421 -3.22 -7.34 24.10
N MET A 422 -2.80 -6.17 23.63
CA MET A 422 -2.26 -5.11 24.49
C MET A 422 -3.34 -4.56 25.44
N ASP A 423 -2.98 -4.39 26.71
CA ASP A 423 -3.84 -3.80 27.73
C ASP A 423 -3.58 -2.29 27.87
N ILE A 424 -4.55 -1.47 27.48
CA ILE A 424 -4.48 0.00 27.56
C ILE A 424 -4.50 0.49 29.01
N SER A 425 -4.98 -0.32 29.96
CA SER A 425 -5.01 0.04 31.38
C SER A 425 -3.63 -0.07 32.03
N ASN A 426 -2.74 -0.90 31.49
CA ASN A 426 -1.36 -1.03 31.94
C ASN A 426 -0.49 0.08 31.32
N GLU A 427 0.18 0.88 32.16
CA GLU A 427 0.95 2.05 31.69
C GLU A 427 2.04 1.69 30.68
N GLN A 428 2.81 0.63 30.97
CA GLN A 428 3.92 0.21 30.13
C GLN A 428 3.41 -0.35 28.80
N GLU A 429 2.40 -1.22 28.83
CA GLU A 429 1.79 -1.73 27.60
C GLU A 429 1.14 -0.61 26.78
N CYS A 430 0.57 0.41 27.43
CA CYS A 430 0.01 1.57 26.76
C CYS A 430 1.08 2.38 26.01
N LEU A 431 2.25 2.59 26.60
CA LEU A 431 3.40 3.24 25.93
C LEU A 431 3.92 2.43 24.73
N ILE A 432 4.05 1.11 24.90
CA ILE A 432 4.45 0.19 23.83
C ILE A 432 3.40 0.21 22.71
N LEU A 433 2.12 0.14 23.05
CA LEU A 433 1.01 0.18 22.10
C LEU A 433 0.97 1.50 21.33
N ARG A 434 1.18 2.65 21.98
CA ARG A 434 1.29 3.95 21.29
C ARG A 434 2.37 3.90 20.21
N SER A 435 3.56 3.41 20.57
CA SER A 435 4.69 3.27 19.66
C SER A 435 4.40 2.28 18.52
N MET A 436 3.73 1.18 18.83
CA MET A 436 3.24 0.20 17.86
C MET A 436 2.30 0.84 16.84
N LEU A 437 1.33 1.63 17.30
CA LEU A 437 0.35 2.30 16.44
C LEU A 437 1.03 3.36 15.55
N VAL A 438 1.96 4.15 16.10
CA VAL A 438 2.78 5.10 15.34
C VAL A 438 3.56 4.37 14.24
N GLN A 439 4.24 3.28 14.57
CA GLN A 439 5.01 2.50 13.60
C GLN A 439 4.12 1.86 12.52
N CYS A 440 2.97 1.30 12.92
CA CYS A 440 2.00 0.70 12.00
C CYS A 440 1.39 1.74 11.04
N LEU A 441 1.14 2.96 11.49
CA LEU A 441 0.64 4.06 10.66
C LEU A 441 1.73 4.59 9.72
N ARG A 442 2.97 4.78 10.18
CA ARG A 442 4.10 5.19 9.33
C ARG A 442 4.38 4.18 8.22
N PHE A 443 4.25 2.89 8.51
CA PHE A 443 4.58 1.81 7.59
C PHE A 443 3.39 0.90 7.25
N TYR A 444 2.21 1.50 7.05
CA TYR A 444 0.96 0.76 6.80
C TYR A 444 0.97 0.00 5.47
N SER A 445 1.71 0.48 4.47
CA SER A 445 1.82 -0.18 3.16
C SER A 445 2.96 -1.22 3.14
N ASN A 446 2.85 -2.23 2.28
CA ASN A 446 3.93 -3.20 2.09
C ASN A 446 5.19 -2.56 1.48
N GLU A 447 5.03 -1.53 0.66
CA GLU A 447 6.16 -0.81 0.05
C GLU A 447 6.91 0.00 1.11
N SER A 448 6.17 0.75 1.95
CA SER A 448 6.74 1.55 3.03
C SER A 448 7.49 0.69 4.05
N ILE A 449 6.96 -0.48 4.46
CA ILE A 449 7.68 -1.37 5.39
C ILE A 449 8.94 -1.96 4.74
N ASN A 450 8.88 -2.38 3.48
CA ASN A 450 10.05 -2.94 2.80
C ASN A 450 11.16 -1.88 2.68
N SER A 451 10.80 -0.64 2.33
CA SER A 451 11.74 0.48 2.29
C SER A 451 12.29 0.80 3.68
N ALA A 452 11.44 0.80 4.72
CA ALA A 452 11.86 1.12 6.07
C ALA A 452 12.82 0.07 6.64
N VAL A 453 12.56 -1.21 6.39
CA VAL A 453 13.48 -2.27 6.82
C VAL A 453 14.80 -2.21 6.06
N LEU A 454 14.78 -1.96 4.74
CA LEU A 454 15.99 -1.77 3.94
C LEU A 454 16.85 -0.61 4.49
N ASN A 455 16.19 0.48 4.89
CA ASN A 455 16.82 1.68 5.43
C ASN A 455 17.10 1.58 6.95
N LYS A 456 16.78 0.45 7.61
CA LYS A 456 16.91 0.25 9.06
C LYS A 456 16.16 1.30 9.91
N THR A 457 15.02 1.77 9.42
CA THR A 457 14.14 2.73 10.10
C THR A 457 12.87 2.10 10.67
N PHE A 458 12.70 0.78 10.52
CA PHE A 458 11.68 -0.01 11.21
C PHE A 458 12.30 -0.68 12.45
N PHE A 459 11.75 -0.42 13.63
CA PHE A 459 12.35 -0.84 14.90
C PHE A 459 11.58 -1.99 15.56
N ASN A 460 12.18 -2.65 16.55
CA ASN A 460 11.46 -3.63 17.34
C ASN A 460 10.67 -2.90 18.44
N VAL A 461 9.34 -2.93 18.34
CA VAL A 461 8.46 -2.21 19.26
C VAL A 461 8.67 -2.58 20.73
N GLN A 462 9.09 -3.81 21.05
CA GLN A 462 9.34 -4.19 22.44
C GLN A 462 10.57 -3.48 23.04
N THR A 463 11.66 -3.39 22.27
CA THR A 463 12.96 -2.92 22.76
C THR A 463 13.21 -1.44 22.44
N ASP A 464 12.57 -0.91 21.41
CA ASP A 464 12.86 0.41 20.83
C ASP A 464 11.65 1.36 20.87
N PHE A 465 10.63 1.11 21.71
CA PHE A 465 9.38 1.90 21.70
C PHE A 465 9.60 3.41 21.82
N GLU A 466 10.52 3.85 22.70
CA GLU A 466 10.83 5.29 22.85
C GLU A 466 11.47 5.85 21.57
N ARG A 467 12.41 5.10 20.99
CA ARG A 467 13.11 5.49 19.75
C ARG A 467 12.15 5.62 18.57
N ILE A 468 11.11 4.79 18.50
CA ILE A 468 10.07 4.89 17.48
C ILE A 468 9.39 6.25 17.51
N LEU A 469 9.04 6.74 18.71
CA LEU A 469 8.39 8.05 18.89
C LEU A 469 9.35 9.18 18.54
N ILE A 470 10.61 9.11 18.96
CA ILE A 470 11.65 10.10 18.65
C ILE A 470 11.87 10.23 17.15
N VAL A 471 12.10 9.11 16.45
CA VAL A 471 12.33 9.13 15.00
C VAL A 471 11.10 9.62 14.24
N ALA A 472 9.89 9.24 14.68
CA ALA A 472 8.66 9.76 14.09
C ALA A 472 8.55 11.28 14.26
N HIS A 473 8.87 11.78 15.46
CA HIS A 473 8.88 13.20 15.77
C HIS A 473 9.90 13.99 14.92
N GLU A 474 11.13 13.50 14.79
CA GLU A 474 12.17 14.11 13.96
C GLU A 474 11.73 14.23 12.49
N GLU A 475 11.10 13.19 11.94
CA GLU A 475 10.54 13.22 10.58
C GLU A 475 9.41 14.26 10.45
N PHE A 476 8.53 14.36 11.46
CA PHE A 476 7.46 15.36 11.47
C PHE A 476 8.01 16.78 11.55
N ASP A 477 8.99 17.04 12.40
CA ASP A 477 9.57 18.36 12.55
C ASP A 477 10.38 18.76 11.31
N ALA A 478 11.14 17.83 10.71
CA ALA A 478 11.79 18.08 9.43
C ALA A 478 10.77 18.41 8.32
N ASN A 479 9.63 17.72 8.29
CA ASN A 479 8.55 18.03 7.34
C ASN A 479 7.92 19.40 7.63
N ARG A 480 7.67 19.74 8.90
CA ARG A 480 7.15 21.07 9.31
C ARG A 480 8.12 22.18 8.93
N GLU A 481 9.41 22.00 9.14
CA GLU A 481 10.44 22.94 8.68
C GLU A 481 10.44 23.11 7.17
N ASN A 482 10.33 22.01 6.41
CA ASN A 482 10.28 22.09 4.96
C ASN A 482 9.02 22.80 4.47
N LEU A 483 7.86 22.55 5.10
CA LEU A 483 6.61 23.25 4.81
C LEU A 483 6.72 24.74 5.15
N ALA A 484 7.31 25.08 6.29
CA ALA A 484 7.58 26.46 6.71
C ALA A 484 8.52 27.16 5.72
N LYS A 485 9.65 26.54 5.35
CA LYS A 485 10.59 27.05 4.34
C LYS A 485 9.88 27.29 3.00
N ASN A 486 9.10 26.31 2.53
CA ASN A 486 8.30 26.44 1.31
C ASN A 486 7.28 27.58 1.38
N LYS A 487 6.65 27.78 2.54
CA LYS A 487 5.68 28.87 2.75
C LYS A 487 6.37 30.23 2.81
N ILE A 488 7.50 30.35 3.49
CA ILE A 488 8.35 31.55 3.52
C ILE A 488 8.76 31.93 2.09
N GLU A 489 9.19 30.96 1.29
CA GLU A 489 9.49 31.18 -0.13
C GLU A 489 8.28 31.67 -0.93
N GLN A 490 7.09 31.09 -0.69
CA GLN A 490 5.85 31.53 -1.34
C GLN A 490 5.47 32.97 -0.96
N ILE A 491 5.57 33.32 0.33
CA ILE A 491 5.31 34.67 0.83
C ILE A 491 6.32 35.65 0.24
N ARG A 492 7.61 35.28 0.21
CA ARG A 492 8.67 36.09 -0.40
C ARG A 492 8.39 36.31 -1.89
N ALA A 493 8.05 35.26 -2.61
CA ALA A 493 7.70 35.36 -4.02
C ALA A 493 6.49 36.28 -4.25
N LEU A 494 5.47 36.18 -3.41
CA LEU A 494 4.29 37.04 -3.45
C LEU A 494 4.64 38.51 -3.17
N GLU A 495 5.50 38.78 -2.20
CA GLU A 495 5.89 40.16 -1.88
C GLU A 495 6.76 40.78 -2.98
N ILE A 496 7.74 40.04 -3.52
CA ILE A 496 8.52 40.47 -4.69
C ILE A 496 7.59 40.76 -5.86
N ALA A 497 6.65 39.86 -6.12
CA ALA A 497 5.69 40.00 -7.21
C ALA A 497 4.79 41.23 -7.01
N ARG A 498 4.25 41.44 -5.80
CA ARG A 498 3.46 42.63 -5.46
C ARG A 498 4.23 43.92 -5.67
N ARG A 499 5.47 44.01 -5.20
CA ARG A 499 6.33 45.19 -5.39
C ARG A 499 6.63 45.44 -6.87
N THR A 500 6.88 44.37 -7.61
CA THR A 500 7.10 44.44 -9.06
C THR A 500 5.85 44.95 -9.77
N VAL A 501 4.68 44.37 -9.48
CA VAL A 501 3.41 44.73 -10.14
C VAL A 501 2.90 46.11 -9.74
N LEU A 502 3.08 46.54 -8.49
CA LEU A 502 2.49 47.79 -7.96
C LEU A 502 3.38 49.02 -8.12
N THR A 503 4.60 48.90 -8.64
CA THR A 503 5.46 50.07 -8.89
C THR A 503 4.90 50.96 -10.01
N ASN A 504 4.96 52.28 -9.83
CA ASN A 504 4.53 53.25 -10.84
C ASN A 504 5.63 53.59 -11.87
N ASP A 505 6.86 53.13 -11.64
CA ASP A 505 8.00 53.38 -12.53
C ASP A 505 8.29 52.13 -13.37
N ILE A 506 8.13 52.25 -14.68
CA ILE A 506 8.37 51.14 -15.61
C ILE A 506 9.83 50.67 -15.58
N GLY A 507 10.80 51.55 -15.33
CA GLY A 507 12.20 51.18 -15.17
C GLY A 507 12.44 50.29 -13.95
N VAL A 508 11.73 50.57 -12.85
CA VAL A 508 11.77 49.74 -11.62
C VAL A 508 11.14 48.38 -11.89
N TYR A 509 9.99 48.34 -12.57
CA TYR A 509 9.36 47.10 -13.01
C TYR A 509 10.32 46.25 -13.85
N LEU A 510 10.93 46.84 -14.87
CA LEU A 510 11.90 46.17 -15.75
C LEU A 510 13.11 45.63 -14.96
N GLY A 511 13.67 46.44 -14.06
CA GLY A 511 14.80 46.03 -13.23
C GLY A 511 14.45 44.84 -12.34
N ARG A 512 13.28 44.86 -11.70
CA ARG A 512 12.80 43.76 -10.86
C ARG A 512 12.51 42.49 -11.69
N MET A 513 11.91 42.63 -12.86
CA MET A 513 11.72 41.52 -13.80
C MET A 513 13.06 40.89 -14.20
N MET A 514 14.06 41.69 -14.57
CA MET A 514 15.38 41.18 -14.95
C MET A 514 16.13 40.47 -13.82
N VAL A 515 15.90 40.86 -12.56
CA VAL A 515 16.57 40.26 -11.40
C VAL A 515 15.83 39.02 -10.89
N TYR A 516 14.51 39.11 -10.71
CA TYR A 516 13.73 38.07 -10.01
C TYR A 516 12.93 37.15 -10.93
N ALA A 517 12.66 37.58 -12.16
CA ALA A 517 11.91 36.82 -13.16
C ALA A 517 12.52 36.98 -14.57
N PRO A 518 13.83 36.72 -14.78
CA PRO A 518 14.49 36.94 -16.08
C PRO A 518 13.95 36.04 -17.20
N THR A 519 13.26 34.97 -16.82
CA THR A 519 12.58 34.03 -17.71
C THR A 519 11.09 33.99 -17.40
N ARG A 520 10.30 33.52 -18.37
CA ARG A 520 8.85 33.35 -18.25
C ARG A 520 8.49 32.02 -17.58
N GLY A 521 8.97 31.83 -16.37
CA GLY A 521 8.68 30.64 -15.59
C GLY A 521 9.21 30.73 -14.16
N GLY A 522 8.65 29.90 -13.29
CA GLY A 522 8.99 29.85 -11.88
C GLY A 522 8.04 30.67 -11.01
N LYS A 523 8.06 30.37 -9.71
CA LYS A 523 7.07 30.84 -8.73
C LYS A 523 6.85 32.36 -8.75
N ILE A 524 7.92 33.16 -8.88
CA ILE A 524 7.81 34.63 -8.87
C ILE A 524 7.12 35.15 -10.15
N PHE A 525 7.53 34.68 -11.33
CA PHE A 525 6.90 35.07 -12.59
C PHE A 525 5.41 34.68 -12.61
N ASP A 526 5.09 33.46 -12.20
CA ASP A 526 3.72 32.96 -12.15
C ASP A 526 2.86 33.82 -11.20
N THR A 527 3.43 34.25 -10.08
CA THR A 527 2.75 35.14 -9.13
C THR A 527 2.58 36.56 -9.68
N ILE A 528 3.58 37.11 -10.37
CA ILE A 528 3.50 38.41 -11.06
C ILE A 528 2.36 38.39 -12.09
N LEU A 529 2.33 37.35 -12.93
CA LEU A 529 1.29 37.19 -13.94
C LEU A 529 -0.08 37.04 -13.29
N SER A 530 -0.21 36.22 -12.25
CA SER A 530 -1.48 36.06 -11.54
C SER A 530 -1.98 37.38 -10.95
N LEU A 531 -1.10 38.20 -10.37
CA LEU A 531 -1.45 39.51 -9.81
C LEU A 531 -1.83 40.53 -10.89
N LEU A 532 -1.17 40.52 -12.05
CA LEU A 532 -1.53 41.39 -13.18
C LEU A 532 -2.92 41.05 -13.75
N LEU A 533 -3.30 39.77 -13.68
CA LEU A 533 -4.58 39.26 -14.19
C LEU A 533 -5.69 39.21 -13.13
N ASP A 534 -5.41 39.61 -11.89
CA ASP A 534 -6.37 39.62 -10.79
C ASP A 534 -7.11 40.96 -10.74
N ARG A 535 -8.38 40.97 -11.18
CA ARG A 535 -9.25 42.15 -11.17
C ARG A 535 -9.79 42.51 -9.78
N SER A 536 -9.63 41.65 -8.78
CA SER A 536 -10.17 41.88 -7.43
C SER A 536 -9.33 42.85 -6.60
N GLN A 537 -8.07 43.10 -7.00
CA GLN A 537 -7.13 43.93 -6.25
C GLN A 537 -7.13 45.39 -6.72
N LYS A 538 -6.35 46.22 -6.00
CA LYS A 538 -6.10 47.63 -6.35
C LYS A 538 -5.66 47.74 -7.82
N GLN A 539 -6.12 48.80 -8.49
CA GLN A 539 -5.76 49.09 -9.87
C GLN A 539 -4.25 49.04 -10.06
N VAL A 540 -3.79 48.13 -10.93
CA VAL A 540 -2.37 47.98 -11.23
C VAL A 540 -1.91 49.15 -12.09
N PRO A 541 -0.90 49.93 -11.68
CA PRO A 541 -0.39 51.02 -12.49
C PRO A 541 0.32 50.47 -13.73
N LEU A 542 0.14 51.14 -14.87
CA LEU A 542 0.78 50.78 -16.14
C LEU A 542 0.49 49.33 -16.58
N LEU A 543 -0.70 48.80 -16.28
CA LEU A 543 -1.08 47.40 -16.53
C LEU A 543 -0.81 46.97 -17.98
N ALA A 544 -1.29 47.76 -18.95
CA ALA A 544 -1.13 47.49 -20.38
C ALA A 544 0.34 47.37 -20.80
N GLU A 545 1.18 48.29 -20.29
CA GLU A 545 2.61 48.31 -20.59
C GLU A 545 3.33 47.10 -19.99
N LYS A 546 3.03 46.77 -18.73
CA LYS A 546 3.61 45.61 -18.04
C LYS A 546 3.24 44.29 -18.71
N ILE A 547 1.97 44.10 -19.05
CA ILE A 547 1.53 42.92 -19.80
C ILE A 547 2.18 42.89 -21.19
N SER A 548 2.26 44.02 -21.88
CA SER A 548 2.94 44.11 -23.17
C SER A 548 4.41 43.67 -23.09
N ILE A 549 5.14 44.08 -22.05
CA ILE A 549 6.51 43.64 -21.82
C ILE A 549 6.59 42.13 -21.58
N ILE A 550 5.70 41.55 -20.77
CA ILE A 550 5.69 40.09 -20.53
C ILE A 550 5.50 39.33 -21.83
N PHE A 551 4.51 39.71 -22.63
CA PHE A 551 4.12 39.01 -23.84
C PHE A 551 5.09 39.26 -24.99
N THR A 552 5.57 40.48 -25.20
CA THR A 552 6.51 40.78 -26.29
C THR A 552 7.96 40.47 -25.92
N GLY A 553 8.29 40.46 -24.63
CA GLY A 553 9.66 40.36 -24.12
C GLY A 553 10.47 41.63 -24.29
N ARG A 554 9.86 42.72 -24.78
CA ARG A 554 10.53 43.97 -25.15
C ARG A 554 9.90 45.18 -24.48
N TYR A 555 10.69 46.24 -24.36
CA TYR A 555 10.24 47.54 -23.89
C TYR A 555 10.58 48.62 -24.93
N LYS A 556 9.60 49.47 -25.26
CA LYS A 556 9.79 50.65 -26.11
C LYS A 556 9.80 51.89 -25.21
N GLU A 557 10.84 52.70 -25.31
CA GLU A 557 10.97 53.89 -24.48
C GLU A 557 10.03 55.01 -24.96
N HIS A 558 9.15 55.49 -24.07
CA HIS A 558 8.15 56.52 -24.41
C HIS A 558 8.73 57.83 -24.96
N ARG A 559 9.98 58.16 -24.59
CA ARG A 559 10.65 59.40 -25.03
C ARG A 559 11.31 59.28 -26.39
N ASP A 560 11.54 58.06 -26.86
CA ASP A 560 12.28 57.76 -28.08
C ASP A 560 11.71 56.48 -28.70
N ALA A 561 10.68 56.64 -29.53
CA ALA A 561 9.92 55.53 -30.11
C ALA A 561 10.78 54.59 -30.98
N GLU A 562 11.97 55.03 -31.40
CA GLU A 562 12.93 54.21 -32.14
C GLU A 562 13.76 53.28 -31.23
N LYS A 563 13.83 53.55 -29.93
CA LYS A 563 14.55 52.72 -28.96
C LYS A 563 13.68 51.59 -28.42
N GLU A 564 13.98 50.38 -28.88
CA GLU A 564 13.43 49.13 -28.35
C GLU A 564 14.53 48.34 -27.63
N PHE A 565 14.19 47.81 -26.46
CA PHE A 565 15.09 47.02 -25.62
C PHE A 565 14.54 45.62 -25.41
N ASP A 566 15.41 44.61 -25.44
CA ASP A 566 15.08 43.24 -25.06
C ASP A 566 15.16 43.10 -23.54
N VAL A 567 14.09 42.58 -22.92
CA VAL A 567 13.93 42.55 -21.45
C VAL A 567 13.84 41.12 -20.95
N LEU A 568 12.93 40.32 -21.52
CA LEU A 568 12.68 38.94 -21.12
C LEU A 568 12.94 38.01 -22.30
N SER A 569 13.59 36.88 -22.03
CA SER A 569 13.83 35.85 -23.04
C SER A 569 14.41 36.41 -24.35
N ASN A 570 15.33 37.38 -24.26
CA ASN A 570 15.94 38.05 -25.41
C ASN A 570 14.93 38.68 -26.40
N GLY A 571 13.82 39.22 -25.89
CA GLY A 571 12.83 39.90 -26.72
C GLY A 571 11.97 38.99 -27.59
N ILE A 572 11.99 37.68 -27.35
CA ILE A 572 11.14 36.71 -28.04
C ILE A 572 9.72 36.85 -27.52
N ALA A 573 8.71 36.91 -28.39
CA ALA A 573 7.31 36.96 -27.96
C ALA A 573 6.85 35.63 -27.31
N TRP A 574 5.97 35.71 -26.30
CA TRP A 574 5.39 34.58 -25.57
C TRP A 574 3.91 34.43 -25.87
N PHE A 575 3.55 33.19 -26.22
CA PHE A 575 2.18 32.80 -26.53
C PHE A 575 1.75 31.78 -25.47
N PRO A 576 1.04 32.20 -24.42
CA PRO A 576 0.55 31.29 -23.40
C PRO A 576 -0.67 30.49 -23.88
N ASP A 577 -1.16 29.60 -23.04
CA ASP A 577 -2.38 28.86 -23.33
C ASP A 577 -3.62 29.79 -23.43
N ARG A 578 -4.70 29.24 -24.00
CA ARG A 578 -5.97 29.96 -24.22
C ARG A 578 -6.59 30.49 -22.93
N SER A 579 -6.37 29.84 -21.79
CA SER A 579 -6.94 30.29 -20.52
C SER A 579 -6.28 31.59 -20.04
N ILE A 580 -4.96 31.69 -20.17
CA ILE A 580 -4.21 32.91 -19.85
C ILE A 580 -4.58 34.03 -20.83
N ILE A 581 -4.67 33.74 -22.14
CA ILE A 581 -5.10 34.72 -23.15
C ILE A 581 -6.46 35.31 -22.81
N THR A 582 -7.41 34.47 -22.40
CA THR A 582 -8.77 34.91 -22.04
C THR A 582 -8.72 35.85 -20.83
N ARG A 583 -7.96 35.48 -19.78
CA ARG A 583 -7.77 36.33 -18.60
C ARG A 583 -7.06 37.65 -18.91
N VAL A 584 -6.16 37.68 -19.89
CA VAL A 584 -5.47 38.90 -20.33
C VAL A 584 -6.39 39.81 -21.12
N LYS A 585 -7.17 39.26 -22.07
CA LYS A 585 -8.22 39.98 -22.79
C LYS A 585 -9.20 40.64 -21.82
N GLU A 586 -9.58 39.89 -20.79
CA GLU A 586 -10.36 40.44 -19.70
C GLU A 586 -9.57 41.57 -19.01
N ALA A 587 -8.36 41.34 -18.49
CA ALA A 587 -7.61 42.35 -17.75
C ALA A 587 -7.37 43.67 -18.52
N LEU A 588 -7.10 43.61 -19.84
CA LEU A 588 -6.78 44.78 -20.67
C LEU A 588 -7.98 45.41 -21.39
N GLY A 589 -9.02 44.64 -21.69
CA GLY A 589 -10.04 45.03 -22.66
C GLY A 589 -9.63 44.67 -24.09
N GLU A 590 -10.63 44.66 -24.98
CA GLU A 590 -10.50 44.13 -26.36
C GLU A 590 -9.53 44.96 -27.20
N ASP A 591 -9.64 46.30 -27.18
CA ASP A 591 -8.79 47.19 -27.98
C ASP A 591 -7.30 47.05 -27.64
N GLN A 592 -6.97 47.06 -26.35
CA GLN A 592 -5.58 46.93 -25.88
C GLN A 592 -5.02 45.54 -26.13
N TRP A 593 -5.86 44.51 -26.05
CA TRP A 593 -5.46 43.16 -26.43
C TRP A 593 -5.14 43.08 -27.93
N ASP A 594 -5.99 43.63 -28.79
CA ASP A 594 -5.79 43.56 -30.24
C ASP A 594 -4.49 44.27 -30.66
N ASP A 595 -4.17 45.39 -30.03
CA ASP A 595 -2.89 46.06 -30.23
C ASP A 595 -1.71 45.21 -29.75
N LEU A 596 -1.82 44.55 -28.58
CA LEU A 596 -0.81 43.61 -28.10
C LEU A 596 -0.64 42.40 -29.02
N ASP A 597 -1.75 41.82 -29.49
CA ASP A 597 -1.76 40.69 -30.41
C ASP A 597 -1.08 41.06 -31.74
N ARG A 598 -1.37 42.25 -32.29
CA ARG A 598 -0.65 42.78 -33.46
C ARG A 598 0.84 42.95 -33.20
N LEU A 599 1.24 43.42 -32.01
CA LEU A 599 2.66 43.57 -31.65
C LEU A 599 3.38 42.23 -31.54
N MET A 600 2.68 41.17 -31.13
CA MET A 600 3.23 39.81 -31.07
C MET A 600 3.28 39.16 -32.46
N ARG A 601 2.29 39.41 -33.32
CA ARG A 601 2.23 38.91 -34.69
C ARG A 601 3.36 39.48 -35.54
N GLY A 602 3.95 38.64 -36.41
CA GLY A 602 5.10 39.01 -37.24
C GLY A 602 6.47 38.93 -36.56
N ARG A 603 6.52 38.56 -35.26
CA ARG A 603 7.78 38.31 -34.55
C ARG A 603 8.10 36.81 -34.48
N THR A 604 9.38 36.46 -34.43
CA THR A 604 9.83 35.08 -34.27
C THR A 604 9.39 34.52 -32.93
N CYS A 605 8.46 33.57 -32.94
CA CYS A 605 8.12 32.73 -31.80
C CYS A 605 9.17 31.62 -31.69
N GLY A 606 9.93 31.58 -30.60
CA GLY A 606 10.87 30.50 -30.33
C GLY A 606 10.29 29.55 -29.30
N HIS A 607 10.11 28.27 -29.64
CA HIS A 607 10.01 27.24 -28.63
C HIS A 607 11.40 27.07 -28.00
N VAL A 608 11.54 27.42 -26.72
CA VAL A 608 12.79 27.19 -25.97
C VAL A 608 12.77 25.74 -25.50
N TYR A 609 13.63 24.90 -26.09
CA TYR A 609 13.66 23.46 -25.81
C TYR A 609 14.16 23.15 -24.39
N ARG A 610 15.13 23.94 -23.91
CA ARG A 610 15.80 23.82 -22.60
C ARG A 610 16.73 25.01 -22.37
N LEU A 611 17.16 25.25 -21.13
CA LEU A 611 18.04 26.38 -20.80
C LEU A 611 19.44 26.28 -21.45
N SER A 612 19.94 25.07 -21.68
CA SER A 612 21.19 24.85 -22.40
C SER A 612 20.95 24.76 -23.91
N ASP A 613 21.84 25.34 -24.72
CA ASP A 613 21.72 25.28 -26.19
C ASP A 613 22.20 23.94 -26.79
N ILE A 614 22.16 22.88 -25.99
CA ILE A 614 22.57 21.55 -26.40
C ILE A 614 21.47 20.97 -27.31
N PRO A 615 21.80 20.39 -28.49
CA PRO A 615 20.84 19.71 -29.35
C PRO A 615 20.16 18.52 -28.67
N ASN A 616 18.83 18.48 -28.68
CA ASN A 616 18.06 17.34 -28.16
C ASN A 616 18.34 16.08 -28.99
N ARG A 617 17.75 14.94 -28.62
CA ARG A 617 17.93 13.67 -29.34
C ARG A 617 17.52 13.71 -30.83
N HIS A 618 16.85 14.77 -31.27
CA HIS A 618 16.44 15.01 -32.66
C HIS A 618 17.27 16.10 -33.35
N GLY A 619 18.39 16.55 -32.74
CA GLY A 619 19.29 17.54 -33.33
C GLY A 619 18.83 18.99 -33.20
N TYR A 620 17.70 19.26 -32.52
CA TYR A 620 17.18 20.62 -32.37
C TYR A 620 17.59 21.25 -31.03
N CYS A 621 17.97 22.52 -31.06
CA CYS A 621 18.33 23.35 -29.89
C CYS A 621 17.68 24.74 -29.99
N ASN A 622 18.03 25.67 -29.10
CA ASN A 622 17.45 27.02 -29.17
C ASN A 622 18.02 27.81 -30.34
N SER A 623 19.29 27.62 -30.70
CA SER A 623 19.93 28.20 -31.90
C SER A 623 19.58 27.48 -33.20
N HIS A 624 19.08 26.24 -33.12
CA HIS A 624 18.60 25.45 -34.26
C HIS A 624 17.23 24.82 -33.96
N PRO A 625 16.16 25.62 -33.86
CA PRO A 625 14.86 25.13 -33.44
C PRO A 625 14.20 24.25 -34.51
N ASN A 626 13.40 23.26 -34.09
CA ASN A 626 12.58 22.45 -34.99
C ASN A 626 11.62 23.36 -35.78
N PRO A 627 11.73 23.41 -37.12
CA PRO A 627 10.88 24.27 -37.95
C PRO A 627 9.39 23.90 -37.86
N LEU A 628 9.04 22.67 -37.44
CA LEU A 628 7.65 22.25 -37.21
C LEU A 628 7.05 22.79 -35.90
N LEU A 629 7.89 23.21 -34.95
CA LEU A 629 7.46 23.79 -33.66
C LEU A 629 7.58 25.32 -33.65
N VAL A 630 8.22 25.90 -34.67
CA VAL A 630 8.24 27.34 -34.91
C VAL A 630 6.99 27.69 -35.71
N VAL A 631 5.88 27.90 -35.01
CA VAL A 631 4.61 28.30 -35.66
C VAL A 631 4.67 29.78 -36.01
N ARG A 632 5.11 30.14 -37.22
CA ARG A 632 4.75 31.45 -37.77
C ARG A 632 3.22 31.47 -37.92
N TRP A 633 2.52 32.11 -36.98
CA TRP A 633 1.14 32.50 -37.21
C TRP A 633 1.14 33.45 -38.40
N SER A 634 0.69 32.94 -39.55
CA SER A 634 0.25 33.80 -40.65
C SER A 634 -1.00 34.56 -40.20
N PRO A 635 -1.24 35.77 -40.74
CA PRO A 635 -2.28 36.70 -40.30
C PRO A 635 -3.63 36.05 -39.99
#